data_AF-A0A089IRY9-F1
#
_entry.id   AF-A0A089IRY9-F1
#
_cell.length_a   1.000
_cell.length_b   1.000
_cell.length_c   1.000
_cell.angle_alpha   90.00
_cell.angle_beta   90.00
_cell.angle_gamma   90.00
#
_symmetry.space_group_name_H-M   'P 1'
#
loop_
_entity.id
_entity.type
_entity.pdbx_description
1 polymer ?
#
loop_
_entity_poly.entity_id
_entity_poly.type
_entity_poly.pdbx_seq_one_letter_code
_entity_poly.pdbx_strand_id
1 'polypeptide(L)'
;MVSKTVSSIVDIFITGGNELDTVTLNSICGGAFDNNLEIIPDGTVVTLRRGKITRKVTIRQGEGSECVANSLRVSRALARIFRLRNQTRFTFTFNTVTKTLTMCRKRVTADTLLLTANSRMLRDRVAIGLGIARKDGNYLRGGELITLRRGNIRKRLRFVLLTENDVFNNTFSLNPRVIRLLGLEANKRYRITYDQVKREYVFIRQVARS
;
A
#
# COMPACT_ATOMS: atom_id res chain seq x y z
N MET A 1 17.66 23.77 -18.33
CA MET A 1 17.10 22.40 -18.30
C MET A 1 16.07 22.32 -17.17
N VAL A 2 14.80 22.07 -17.49
CA VAL A 2 13.73 21.92 -16.49
C VAL A 2 13.87 20.54 -15.84
N SER A 3 14.04 20.48 -14.52
CA SER A 3 14.04 19.21 -13.78
C SER A 3 12.66 18.57 -13.90
N LYS A 4 12.57 17.44 -14.62
CA LYS A 4 11.36 16.61 -14.60
C LYS A 4 11.47 15.66 -13.40
N THR A 5 10.71 15.96 -12.38
CA THR A 5 10.54 15.07 -11.23
C THR A 5 9.27 14.27 -11.41
N VAL A 6 9.34 12.95 -11.22
CA VAL A 6 8.17 12.06 -11.25
C VAL A 6 8.05 11.35 -9.91
N SER A 7 6.82 11.09 -9.47
CA SER A 7 6.56 10.41 -8.21
C SER A 7 5.56 9.28 -8.35
N SER A 8 5.75 8.23 -7.57
CA SER A 8 4.81 7.11 -7.45
C SER A 8 4.80 6.55 -6.03
N ILE A 9 3.75 5.81 -5.70
CA ILE A 9 3.64 5.05 -4.46
C ILE A 9 4.19 3.66 -4.72
N VAL A 10 5.12 3.21 -3.88
CA VAL A 10 5.78 1.92 -4.03
C VAL A 10 5.85 1.21 -2.68
N ASP A 11 5.52 -0.08 -2.67
CA ASP A 11 5.65 -0.94 -1.50
C ASP A 11 6.98 -1.70 -1.51
N ILE A 12 7.68 -1.68 -0.37
CA ILE A 12 8.97 -2.36 -0.21
C ILE A 12 8.74 -3.82 0.13
N PHE A 13 9.38 -4.71 -0.61
CA PHE A 13 9.51 -6.13 -0.27
C PHE A 13 10.98 -6.46 -0.05
N ILE A 14 11.29 -7.08 1.09
CA ILE A 14 12.64 -7.53 1.40
C ILE A 14 12.78 -8.97 0.94
N THR A 15 13.70 -9.22 0.02
CA THR A 15 14.07 -10.56 -0.45
C THR A 15 15.29 -11.07 0.32
N GLY A 16 15.58 -12.37 0.17
CA GLY A 16 16.89 -12.91 0.55
C GLY A 16 18.04 -12.25 -0.22
N GLY A 17 19.27 -12.58 0.14
CA GLY A 17 20.47 -12.09 -0.54
C GLY A 17 21.21 -10.96 0.19
N ASN A 18 22.42 -10.71 -0.29
CA ASN A 18 23.39 -9.76 0.27
C ASN A 18 23.82 -8.69 -0.75
N GLU A 19 23.15 -8.60 -1.88
CA GLU A 19 23.43 -7.65 -2.95
C GLU A 19 23.22 -6.22 -2.43
N LEU A 20 24.16 -5.33 -2.66
CA LEU A 20 24.11 -3.96 -2.13
C LEU A 20 23.88 -2.91 -3.21
N ASP A 21 23.82 -3.32 -4.45
CA ASP A 21 23.89 -2.48 -5.63
C ASP A 21 22.74 -2.72 -6.60
N THR A 22 21.83 -3.64 -6.31
CA THR A 22 20.74 -3.99 -7.22
C THR A 22 19.41 -3.99 -6.49
N VAL A 23 18.39 -3.45 -7.13
CA VAL A 23 17.00 -3.49 -6.67
C VAL A 23 16.08 -3.83 -7.84
N THR A 24 15.01 -4.57 -7.60
CA THR A 24 14.01 -4.86 -8.64
C THR A 24 12.80 -3.95 -8.45
N LEU A 25 12.52 -3.11 -9.44
CA LEU A 25 11.35 -2.24 -9.47
C LEU A 25 10.26 -2.88 -10.34
N ASN A 26 9.10 -3.11 -9.75
CA ASN A 26 7.90 -3.50 -10.46
C ASN A 26 7.00 -2.27 -10.53
N SER A 27 7.18 -1.45 -11.55
CA SER A 27 6.36 -0.26 -11.77
C SER A 27 5.20 -0.50 -12.74
N ILE A 28 5.28 -1.51 -13.61
CA ILE A 28 4.26 -1.80 -14.62
C ILE A 28 3.16 -2.69 -14.02
N CYS A 29 2.35 -2.09 -13.16
CA CYS A 29 1.32 -2.77 -12.39
C CYS A 29 -0.07 -2.29 -12.80
N GLY A 30 -0.83 -3.11 -13.52
CA GLY A 30 -2.10 -2.72 -14.16
C GLY A 30 -3.17 -2.17 -13.20
N GLY A 31 -3.15 -2.57 -11.93
CA GLY A 31 -4.08 -2.10 -10.90
C GLY A 31 -3.51 -1.04 -9.94
N ALA A 32 -2.26 -0.58 -10.13
CA ALA A 32 -1.64 0.39 -9.23
C ALA A 32 -2.02 1.85 -9.58
N PHE A 33 -2.08 2.70 -8.56
CA PHE A 33 -2.18 4.15 -8.77
C PHE A 33 -0.87 4.74 -9.30
N ASP A 34 -0.97 5.70 -10.21
CA ASP A 34 0.11 6.57 -10.68
C ASP A 34 1.44 5.83 -10.94
N ASN A 35 1.53 5.14 -12.07
CA ASN A 35 2.77 4.52 -12.52
C ASN A 35 3.65 5.52 -13.30
N ASN A 36 4.30 6.43 -12.59
CA ASN A 36 5.20 7.40 -13.23
C ASN A 36 6.68 6.97 -13.20
N LEU A 37 7.00 5.80 -12.63
CA LEU A 37 8.38 5.32 -12.49
C LEU A 37 8.82 4.40 -13.63
N GLU A 38 7.91 4.00 -14.52
CA GLU A 38 8.24 3.30 -15.77
C GLU A 38 9.21 4.07 -16.67
N ILE A 39 9.32 5.40 -16.48
CA ILE A 39 10.30 6.24 -17.18
C ILE A 39 11.76 5.88 -16.84
N ILE A 40 12.02 5.07 -15.81
CA ILE A 40 13.36 4.62 -15.45
C ILE A 40 13.68 3.35 -16.28
N PRO A 41 14.61 3.40 -17.26
CA PRO A 41 14.93 2.21 -18.05
C PRO A 41 15.57 1.09 -17.20
N ASP A 42 15.45 -0.16 -17.65
CA ASP A 42 16.18 -1.28 -17.05
C ASP A 42 17.69 -1.04 -17.09
N GLY A 43 18.39 -1.50 -16.05
CA GLY A 43 19.84 -1.34 -15.91
C GLY A 43 20.27 0.08 -15.52
N THR A 44 19.34 1.03 -15.35
CA THR A 44 19.70 2.39 -14.96
C THR A 44 20.31 2.41 -13.57
N VAL A 45 21.52 2.99 -13.46
CA VAL A 45 22.14 3.29 -12.17
C VAL A 45 21.56 4.59 -11.61
N VAL A 46 20.96 4.51 -10.43
CA VAL A 46 20.39 5.65 -9.71
C VAL A 46 21.05 5.83 -8.35
N THR A 47 21.04 7.06 -7.85
CA THR A 47 21.31 7.31 -6.43
C THR A 47 20.04 7.09 -5.63
N LEU A 48 19.92 5.94 -4.96
CA LEU A 48 18.84 5.66 -4.03
C LEU A 48 19.06 6.45 -2.74
N ARG A 49 18.07 7.23 -2.31
CA ARG A 49 18.17 8.13 -1.17
C ARG A 49 17.03 7.92 -0.17
N ARG A 50 17.35 7.90 1.11
CA ARG A 50 16.38 7.98 2.23
C ARG A 50 16.96 8.87 3.34
N GLY A 51 16.42 10.07 3.48
CA GLY A 51 16.99 11.07 4.38
C GLY A 51 18.43 11.40 4.00
N LYS A 52 19.38 11.14 4.93
CA LYS A 52 20.83 11.32 4.72
C LYS A 52 21.53 10.08 4.14
N ILE A 53 20.85 8.92 4.08
CA ILE A 53 21.44 7.68 3.59
C ILE A 53 21.30 7.65 2.07
N THR A 54 22.41 7.48 1.36
CA THR A 54 22.46 7.40 -0.09
C THR A 54 23.32 6.23 -0.55
N ARG A 55 22.94 5.60 -1.66
CA ARG A 55 23.74 4.56 -2.31
C ARG A 55 23.43 4.50 -3.80
N LYS A 56 24.44 4.27 -4.63
CA LYS A 56 24.22 3.94 -6.04
C LYS A 56 23.70 2.51 -6.15
N VAL A 57 22.62 2.33 -6.89
CA VAL A 57 22.04 1.02 -7.19
C VAL A 57 21.60 0.98 -8.65
N THR A 58 21.72 -0.17 -9.27
CA THR A 58 21.15 -0.54 -10.55
C THR A 58 19.70 -0.93 -10.35
N ILE A 59 18.80 -0.26 -11.07
CA ILE A 59 17.39 -0.64 -11.16
C ILE A 59 17.27 -1.79 -12.15
N ARG A 60 16.68 -2.90 -11.71
CA ARG A 60 16.16 -3.94 -12.58
C ARG A 60 14.65 -3.81 -12.68
N GLN A 61 14.12 -3.66 -13.88
CA GLN A 61 12.67 -3.70 -14.08
C GLN A 61 12.23 -5.15 -13.95
N GLY A 62 11.27 -5.42 -13.07
CA GLY A 62 10.65 -6.72 -13.03
C GLY A 62 9.57 -6.84 -14.09
N GLU A 63 9.16 -8.08 -14.35
CA GLU A 63 8.14 -8.38 -15.35
C GLU A 63 6.76 -7.83 -14.93
N GLY A 64 6.01 -7.33 -15.91
CA GLY A 64 4.62 -6.94 -15.72
C GLY A 64 3.79 -8.17 -15.31
N SER A 65 3.09 -8.07 -14.19
CA SER A 65 2.17 -9.11 -13.70
C SER A 65 0.87 -8.48 -13.25
N GLU A 66 -0.17 -9.30 -13.08
CA GLU A 66 -1.41 -8.86 -12.44
C GLU A 66 -1.12 -8.49 -10.99
N CYS A 67 -1.04 -7.18 -10.74
CA CYS A 67 -0.84 -6.65 -9.41
C CYS A 67 -1.63 -5.36 -9.23
N VAL A 68 -1.77 -4.96 -7.97
CA VAL A 68 -2.57 -3.81 -7.53
C VAL A 68 -1.74 -2.72 -6.83
N ALA A 69 -0.41 -2.89 -6.77
CA ALA A 69 0.50 -1.90 -6.22
C ALA A 69 1.91 -2.05 -6.81
N ASN A 70 2.54 -0.92 -7.14
CA ASN A 70 3.95 -0.90 -7.52
C ASN A 70 4.81 -1.37 -6.36
N SER A 71 5.91 -2.04 -6.65
CA SER A 71 6.78 -2.59 -5.62
C SER A 71 8.27 -2.44 -5.92
N LEU A 72 9.07 -2.34 -4.86
CA LEU A 72 10.52 -2.41 -4.95
C LEU A 72 10.99 -3.60 -4.10
N ARG A 73 11.65 -4.55 -4.73
CA ARG A 73 12.34 -5.64 -4.06
C ARG A 73 13.77 -5.22 -3.74
N VAL A 74 14.14 -5.36 -2.48
CA VAL A 74 15.46 -5.00 -1.96
C VAL A 74 16.04 -6.18 -1.19
N SER A 75 17.36 -6.38 -1.28
CA SER A 75 18.03 -7.40 -0.49
C SER A 75 17.94 -7.08 1.02
N ARG A 76 18.18 -8.10 1.85
CA ARG A 76 18.23 -7.93 3.31
C ARG A 76 19.36 -6.98 3.72
N ALA A 77 20.51 -7.04 3.05
CA ALA A 77 21.65 -6.19 3.36
C ALA A 77 21.36 -4.71 3.05
N LEU A 78 20.77 -4.41 1.89
CA LEU A 78 20.35 -3.05 1.53
C LEU A 78 19.25 -2.54 2.44
N ALA A 79 18.27 -3.38 2.80
CA ALA A 79 17.21 -3.03 3.73
C ALA A 79 17.73 -2.62 5.11
N ARG A 80 18.78 -3.29 5.63
CA ARG A 80 19.42 -2.92 6.90
C ARG A 80 20.06 -1.53 6.81
N ILE A 81 20.83 -1.27 5.76
CA ILE A 81 21.48 0.03 5.53
C ILE A 81 20.43 1.15 5.51
N PHE A 82 19.40 0.97 4.69
CA PHE A 82 18.35 1.97 4.53
C PHE A 82 17.31 1.94 5.67
N ARG A 83 17.45 1.06 6.67
CA ARG A 83 16.49 0.84 7.77
C ARG A 83 15.06 0.65 7.26
N LEU A 84 14.91 -0.14 6.21
CA LEU A 84 13.64 -0.50 5.60
C LEU A 84 13.02 -1.67 6.36
N ARG A 85 11.69 -1.71 6.37
CA ARG A 85 10.91 -2.83 6.90
C ARG A 85 10.16 -3.46 5.73
N ASN A 86 10.02 -4.78 5.79
CA ASN A 86 9.25 -5.50 4.78
C ASN A 86 7.79 -5.00 4.78
N GLN A 87 7.15 -5.02 3.61
CA GLN A 87 5.74 -4.66 3.43
C GLN A 87 5.42 -3.24 3.94
N THR A 88 6.27 -2.28 3.58
CA THR A 88 6.08 -0.88 3.94
C THR A 88 6.06 0.04 2.73
N ARG A 89 5.15 0.99 2.76
CA ARG A 89 4.89 1.93 1.66
C ARG A 89 5.70 3.21 1.69
N PHE A 90 6.19 3.63 0.53
CA PHE A 90 6.89 4.89 0.36
C PHE A 90 6.33 5.64 -0.84
N THR A 91 6.45 6.95 -0.79
CA THR A 91 6.47 7.76 -2.01
C THR A 91 7.90 7.78 -2.52
N PHE A 92 8.07 7.32 -3.74
CA PHE A 92 9.31 7.41 -4.49
C PHE A 92 9.24 8.63 -5.39
N THR A 93 10.32 9.41 -5.42
CA THR A 93 10.43 10.62 -6.24
C THR A 93 11.73 10.54 -7.02
N PHE A 94 11.62 10.43 -8.33
CA PHE A 94 12.75 10.32 -9.24
C PHE A 94 13.02 11.67 -9.92
N ASN A 95 14.24 12.17 -9.75
CA ASN A 95 14.73 13.32 -10.50
C ASN A 95 15.49 12.81 -11.74
N THR A 96 14.96 13.10 -12.93
CA THR A 96 15.52 12.58 -14.20
C THR A 96 16.89 13.16 -14.54
N VAL A 97 17.23 14.34 -14.01
CA VAL A 97 18.49 15.06 -14.26
C VAL A 97 19.58 14.51 -13.36
N THR A 98 19.35 14.46 -12.04
CA THR A 98 20.36 13.99 -11.08
C THR A 98 20.36 12.47 -10.89
N LYS A 99 19.47 11.76 -11.59
CA LYS A 99 19.23 10.30 -11.46
C LYS A 99 19.10 9.86 -10.00
N THR A 100 18.44 10.69 -9.19
CA THR A 100 18.25 10.43 -7.77
C THR A 100 16.84 9.93 -7.51
N LEU A 101 16.73 8.77 -6.86
CA LEU A 101 15.48 8.15 -6.46
C LEU A 101 15.30 8.29 -4.95
N THR A 102 14.45 9.22 -4.53
CA THR A 102 14.25 9.55 -3.12
C THR A 102 13.03 8.82 -2.55
N MET A 103 13.21 8.19 -1.39
CA MET A 103 12.19 7.45 -0.65
C MET A 103 11.70 8.23 0.58
N CYS A 104 10.40 8.54 0.61
CA CYS A 104 9.72 9.15 1.75
C CYS A 104 8.63 8.22 2.28
N ARG A 105 8.67 7.87 3.58
CA ARG A 105 7.69 6.90 4.14
C ARG A 105 6.28 7.47 4.04
N LYS A 106 5.37 6.75 3.38
CA LYS A 106 3.95 7.08 3.28
C LYS A 106 3.16 6.14 4.18
N ARG A 107 2.94 6.56 5.43
CA ARG A 107 2.30 5.74 6.48
C ARG A 107 0.79 5.64 6.30
N VAL A 108 0.19 6.68 5.74
CA VAL A 108 -1.25 6.82 5.60
C VAL A 108 -1.62 6.83 4.11
N THR A 109 -2.53 5.95 3.72
CA THR A 109 -3.17 5.96 2.40
C THR A 109 -4.59 6.49 2.57
N ALA A 110 -5.08 7.25 1.59
CA ALA A 110 -6.47 7.70 1.54
C ALA A 110 -7.13 7.09 0.30
N ASP A 111 -8.36 6.62 0.45
CA ASP A 111 -9.13 6.02 -0.64
C ASP A 111 -10.64 6.22 -0.43
N THR A 112 -11.43 5.78 -1.40
CA THR A 112 -12.88 5.61 -1.27
C THR A 112 -13.23 4.14 -1.40
N LEU A 113 -13.97 3.60 -0.45
CA LEU A 113 -14.47 2.22 -0.52
C LEU A 113 -15.97 2.14 -0.35
N LEU A 114 -16.56 1.08 -0.90
CA LEU A 114 -17.95 0.70 -0.68
C LEU A 114 -18.01 -0.21 0.55
N LEU A 115 -18.76 0.20 1.57
CA LEU A 115 -19.01 -0.62 2.76
C LEU A 115 -20.19 -1.55 2.50
N THR A 116 -19.99 -2.86 2.57
CA THR A 116 -21.06 -3.86 2.44
C THR A 116 -21.40 -4.49 3.79
N ALA A 117 -22.63 -4.98 3.90
CA ALA A 117 -23.10 -5.73 5.06
C ALA A 117 -23.03 -7.23 4.79
N ASN A 118 -22.50 -8.00 5.75
CA ASN A 118 -22.57 -9.46 5.76
C ASN A 118 -23.13 -9.94 7.10
N SER A 119 -24.38 -10.37 7.11
CA SER A 119 -25.08 -10.84 8.32
C SER A 119 -24.53 -12.14 8.89
N ARG A 120 -23.87 -12.97 8.06
CA ARG A 120 -23.24 -14.24 8.44
C ARG A 120 -21.87 -14.04 9.07
N MET A 121 -21.25 -12.88 8.89
CA MET A 121 -19.93 -12.61 9.46
C MET A 121 -20.02 -12.36 10.97
N LEU A 122 -19.07 -12.91 11.72
CA LEU A 122 -18.95 -12.65 13.16
C LEU A 122 -18.67 -11.16 13.45
N ARG A 123 -19.13 -10.68 14.61
CA ARG A 123 -19.06 -9.26 14.99
C ARG A 123 -17.66 -8.78 15.38
N ASP A 124 -16.73 -9.69 15.55
CA ASP A 124 -15.33 -9.41 15.87
C ASP A 124 -14.45 -9.41 14.61
N ARG A 125 -15.04 -9.45 13.41
CA ARG A 125 -14.31 -9.57 12.13
C ARG A 125 -14.60 -8.43 11.18
N VAL A 126 -13.62 -8.16 10.32
CA VAL A 126 -13.76 -7.34 9.11
C VAL A 126 -13.17 -8.09 7.94
N ALA A 127 -13.95 -8.21 6.87
CA ALA A 127 -13.49 -8.81 5.63
C ALA A 127 -13.03 -7.71 4.67
N ILE A 128 -11.78 -7.79 4.22
CA ILE A 128 -11.23 -6.85 3.23
C ILE A 128 -10.64 -7.69 2.10
N GLY A 129 -11.12 -7.44 0.89
CA GLY A 129 -10.61 -8.05 -0.33
C GLY A 129 -9.16 -7.60 -0.59
N LEU A 130 -8.42 -8.45 -1.31
CA LEU A 130 -7.00 -8.25 -1.55
C LEU A 130 -6.73 -6.95 -2.31
N GLY A 131 -7.60 -6.56 -3.24
CA GLY A 131 -7.49 -5.32 -4.00
C GLY A 131 -7.42 -4.10 -3.10
N ILE A 132 -8.43 -3.89 -2.24
CA ILE A 132 -8.43 -2.79 -1.26
C ILE A 132 -7.23 -2.91 -0.33
N ALA A 133 -6.98 -4.11 0.22
CA ALA A 133 -5.92 -4.30 1.20
C ALA A 133 -4.55 -3.87 0.63
N ARG A 134 -4.18 -4.35 -0.56
CA ARG A 134 -2.93 -3.96 -1.22
C ARG A 134 -2.95 -2.50 -1.67
N LYS A 135 -4.06 -2.01 -2.22
CA LYS A 135 -4.23 -0.61 -2.64
C LYS A 135 -4.01 0.37 -1.48
N ASP A 136 -4.35 0.01 -0.25
CA ASP A 136 -4.08 0.81 0.96
C ASP A 136 -2.72 0.53 1.62
N GLY A 137 -2.04 -0.53 1.19
CA GLY A 137 -0.79 -1.01 1.78
C GLY A 137 -1.02 -1.72 3.12
N ASN A 138 -2.18 -2.35 3.25
CA ASN A 138 -2.52 -3.31 4.28
C ASN A 138 -1.98 -4.69 3.89
N TYR A 139 -0.95 -5.13 4.62
CA TYR A 139 -0.29 -6.43 4.45
C TYR A 139 -0.57 -7.40 5.61
N LEU A 140 -1.65 -7.17 6.36
CA LEU A 140 -2.02 -8.05 7.47
C LEU A 140 -2.31 -9.47 6.99
N ARG A 141 -2.00 -10.45 7.83
CA ARG A 141 -2.39 -11.85 7.68
C ARG A 141 -3.76 -12.08 8.31
N GLY A 142 -4.46 -13.11 7.82
CA GLY A 142 -5.74 -13.53 8.41
C GLY A 142 -5.63 -13.73 9.93
N GLY A 143 -6.61 -13.22 10.67
CA GLY A 143 -6.67 -13.29 12.13
C GLY A 143 -5.94 -12.17 12.88
N GLU A 144 -5.06 -11.41 12.22
CA GLU A 144 -4.41 -10.24 12.82
C GLU A 144 -5.43 -9.14 13.16
N LEU A 145 -5.12 -8.33 14.16
CA LEU A 145 -6.02 -7.29 14.63
C LEU A 145 -5.86 -6.00 13.81
N ILE A 146 -7.00 -5.43 13.44
CA ILE A 146 -7.14 -4.15 12.76
C ILE A 146 -8.18 -3.30 13.48
N THR A 147 -7.98 -2.00 13.50
CA THR A 147 -8.90 -1.04 14.10
C THR A 147 -9.74 -0.38 13.02
N LEU A 148 -11.04 -0.26 13.25
CA LEU A 148 -11.93 0.64 12.51
C LEU A 148 -12.35 1.80 13.43
N ARG A 149 -12.39 3.02 12.87
CA ARG A 149 -12.78 4.21 13.63
C ARG A 149 -13.69 5.13 12.81
N ARG A 150 -14.72 5.68 13.45
CA ARG A 150 -15.53 6.79 12.93
C ARG A 150 -15.79 7.78 14.06
N GLY A 151 -15.36 9.03 13.89
CA GLY A 151 -15.35 10.01 14.97
C GLY A 151 -14.59 9.47 16.20
N ASN A 152 -15.28 9.44 17.34
CA ASN A 152 -14.77 8.93 18.61
C ASN A 152 -15.01 7.43 18.82
N ILE A 153 -15.79 6.77 17.95
CA ILE A 153 -16.10 5.35 18.07
C ILE A 153 -14.99 4.54 17.42
N ARG A 154 -14.40 3.63 18.19
CA ARG A 154 -13.32 2.74 17.76
C ARG A 154 -13.70 1.29 18.00
N LYS A 155 -13.44 0.42 17.03
CA LYS A 155 -13.59 -1.03 17.20
C LYS A 155 -12.38 -1.80 16.66
N ARG A 156 -11.83 -2.68 17.49
CA ARG A 156 -10.75 -3.59 17.11
C ARG A 156 -11.36 -4.92 16.68
N LEU A 157 -11.02 -5.36 15.47
CA LEU A 157 -11.58 -6.53 14.80
C LEU A 157 -10.43 -7.40 14.27
N ARG A 158 -10.71 -8.67 14.00
CA ARG A 158 -9.82 -9.59 13.31
C ARG A 158 -9.99 -9.42 11.80
N PHE A 159 -8.87 -9.29 11.12
CA PHE A 159 -8.81 -9.20 9.67
C PHE A 159 -9.14 -10.57 9.06
N VAL A 160 -10.07 -10.58 8.11
CA VAL A 160 -10.39 -11.73 7.27
C VAL A 160 -10.02 -11.36 5.84
N LEU A 161 -9.02 -12.06 5.30
CA LEU A 161 -8.71 -11.98 3.89
C LEU A 161 -9.69 -12.90 3.14
N LEU A 162 -10.46 -12.34 2.21
CA LEU A 162 -11.53 -13.08 1.53
C LEU A 162 -11.02 -14.12 0.53
N THR A 163 -9.94 -13.79 -0.18
CA THR A 163 -9.28 -14.65 -1.16
C THR A 163 -7.89 -14.10 -1.44
N GLU A 164 -6.90 -14.99 -1.52
CA GLU A 164 -5.51 -14.61 -1.82
C GLU A 164 -5.24 -14.48 -3.33
N ASN A 165 -6.14 -15.02 -4.17
CA ASN A 165 -5.92 -15.13 -5.62
C ASN A 165 -6.68 -14.09 -6.43
N ASP A 166 -7.67 -13.41 -5.85
CA ASP A 166 -8.41 -12.34 -6.53
C ASP A 166 -7.89 -10.98 -6.10
N VAL A 167 -6.87 -10.52 -6.83
CA VAL A 167 -6.25 -9.20 -6.63
C VAL A 167 -7.23 -8.06 -6.93
N PHE A 168 -8.33 -8.30 -7.64
CA PHE A 168 -9.35 -7.30 -7.97
C PHE A 168 -10.52 -7.29 -6.98
N ASN A 169 -10.47 -8.11 -5.93
CA ASN A 169 -11.49 -8.13 -4.90
C ASN A 169 -11.50 -6.82 -4.12
N ASN A 170 -12.48 -5.97 -4.41
CA ASN A 170 -12.68 -4.68 -3.75
C ASN A 170 -13.79 -4.73 -2.70
N THR A 171 -14.00 -5.89 -2.08
CA THR A 171 -14.99 -6.04 -1.02
C THR A 171 -14.46 -5.47 0.29
N PHE A 172 -15.26 -4.65 0.97
CA PHE A 172 -15.05 -4.31 2.37
C PHE A 172 -16.35 -4.58 3.13
N SER A 173 -16.36 -5.61 3.97
CA SER A 173 -17.59 -6.10 4.59
C SER A 173 -17.53 -6.14 6.11
N LEU A 174 -18.65 -5.78 6.73
CA LEU A 174 -18.86 -5.77 8.17
C LEU A 174 -20.17 -6.45 8.56
N ASN A 175 -20.22 -6.98 9.79
CA ASN A 175 -21.50 -7.39 10.36
C ASN A 175 -22.41 -6.15 10.51
N PRO A 176 -23.70 -6.21 10.15
CA PRO A 176 -24.62 -5.06 10.25
C PRO A 176 -24.67 -4.41 11.64
N ARG A 177 -24.46 -5.18 12.72
CA ARG A 177 -24.41 -4.63 14.08
C ARG A 177 -23.14 -3.82 14.32
N VAL A 178 -22.01 -4.20 13.73
CA VAL A 178 -20.75 -3.44 13.79
C VAL A 178 -20.85 -2.16 12.97
N ILE A 179 -21.49 -2.22 11.79
CA ILE A 179 -21.79 -1.05 10.95
C ILE A 179 -22.56 -0.01 11.76
N ARG A 180 -23.69 -0.43 12.36
CA ARG A 180 -24.51 0.46 13.21
C ARG A 180 -23.74 0.99 14.43
N LEU A 181 -22.95 0.14 15.08
CA LEU A 181 -22.13 0.54 16.23
C LEU A 181 -21.16 1.67 15.87
N LEU A 182 -20.55 1.62 14.67
CA LEU A 182 -19.66 2.65 14.17
C LEU A 182 -20.41 3.88 13.62
N GLY A 183 -21.75 3.91 13.69
CA GLY A 183 -22.58 4.96 13.09
C GLY A 183 -22.48 4.99 11.56
N LEU A 184 -22.13 3.87 10.92
CA LEU A 184 -22.03 3.71 9.47
C LEU A 184 -23.35 3.17 8.89
N GLU A 185 -23.46 3.31 7.57
CA GLU A 185 -24.54 2.74 6.76
C GLU A 185 -23.96 1.78 5.72
N ALA A 186 -24.61 0.63 5.55
CA ALA A 186 -24.25 -0.34 4.52
C ALA A 186 -24.61 0.18 3.12
N ASN A 187 -23.91 -0.34 2.11
CA ASN A 187 -24.05 0.01 0.70
C ASN A 187 -23.80 1.50 0.40
N LYS A 188 -23.07 2.18 1.28
CA LYS A 188 -22.59 3.56 1.08
C LYS A 188 -21.10 3.57 0.82
N ARG A 189 -20.66 4.55 0.02
CA ARG A 189 -19.24 4.82 -0.19
C ARG A 189 -18.73 5.78 0.87
N TYR A 190 -17.54 5.50 1.39
CA TYR A 190 -16.88 6.34 2.38
C TYR A 190 -15.50 6.72 1.92
N ARG A 191 -15.14 7.98 2.10
CA ARG A 191 -13.74 8.39 2.12
C ARG A 191 -13.11 7.87 3.39
N ILE A 192 -12.02 7.13 3.23
CA ILE A 192 -11.30 6.48 4.31
C ILE A 192 -9.82 6.88 4.30
N THR A 193 -9.16 6.67 5.43
CA THR A 193 -7.70 6.59 5.49
C THR A 193 -7.27 5.33 6.21
N TYR A 194 -6.20 4.69 5.74
CA TYR A 194 -5.54 3.57 6.41
C TYR A 194 -4.15 3.97 6.90
N ASP A 195 -3.89 3.83 8.21
CA ASP A 195 -2.57 4.00 8.82
C ASP A 195 -1.89 2.63 9.02
N GLN A 196 -0.79 2.40 8.29
CA GLN A 196 -0.05 1.13 8.31
C GLN A 196 0.64 0.84 9.66
N VAL A 197 0.96 1.87 10.42
CA VAL A 197 1.63 1.73 11.72
C VAL A 197 0.61 1.43 12.79
N LYS A 198 -0.51 2.17 12.80
CA LYS A 198 -1.59 1.96 13.77
C LYS A 198 -2.49 0.77 13.41
N ARG A 199 -2.41 0.27 12.17
CA ARG A 199 -3.33 -0.73 11.61
C ARG A 199 -4.78 -0.27 11.80
N GLU A 200 -5.06 0.96 11.37
CA GLU A 200 -6.33 1.63 11.60
C GLU A 200 -6.93 2.17 10.30
N TYR A 201 -8.17 1.77 10.00
CA TYR A 201 -9.03 2.45 9.04
C TYR A 201 -9.86 3.50 9.75
N VAL A 202 -9.86 4.72 9.21
CA VAL A 202 -10.67 5.84 9.68
C VAL A 202 -11.67 6.19 8.61
N PHE A 203 -12.96 6.08 8.94
CA PHE A 203 -14.06 6.54 8.09
C PHE A 203 -14.28 8.03 8.33
N ILE A 204 -14.08 8.83 7.28
CA ILE A 204 -14.11 10.30 7.36
C ILE A 204 -15.50 10.82 7.07
N ARG A 205 -16.00 10.57 5.85
CA ARG A 205 -17.32 11.02 5.41
C ARG A 205 -17.89 10.10 4.34
N GLN A 206 -19.21 10.04 4.26
CA GLN A 206 -19.89 9.44 3.12
C GLN A 206 -19.65 10.28 1.88
N VAL A 207 -19.60 9.64 0.71
CA VAL A 207 -19.49 10.30 -0.59
C VAL A 207 -20.57 9.77 -1.54
N ALA A 208 -20.97 10.61 -2.51
CA ALA A 208 -21.92 10.22 -3.54
C ALA A 208 -21.36 9.09 -4.42
N ARG A 209 -22.26 8.38 -5.14
CA ARG A 209 -21.84 7.54 -6.26
C ARG A 209 -21.33 8.47 -7.36
N SER A 210 -20.03 8.41 -7.62
CA SER A 210 -19.40 8.88 -8.86
C SER A 210 -19.78 7.96 -10.00
#